data_AF-A0A1Q9VKD9-F1
#
_entry.id   AF-A0A1Q9VKD9-F1
#
_cell.length_a   1.000
_cell.length_b   1.000
_cell.length_c   1.000
_cell.angle_alpha   90.00
_cell.angle_beta   90.00
_cell.angle_gamma   90.00
#
_symmetry.space_group_name_H-M   'P 1'
#
loop_
_entity.id
_entity.type
_entity.pdbx_description
1 polymer ?
#
loop_
_entity_poly.entity_id
_entity_poly.type
_entity_poly.pdbx_seq_one_letter_code
_entity_poly.pdbx_strand_id
1 'polypeptide(L)' 'MLTAQAAYWAGWDYPPDMGEFGIISPRTCEHCPIDATVWWAIAMDKRTLDELTPEQLKTVARIRNEIPD' A
#
# COMPACT_ATOMS: atom_id res chain seq x y z
N MET A 1 -3.11 6.15 -14.74
CA MET A 1 -3.36 5.35 -13.53
C MET A 1 -4.46 4.36 -13.85
N LEU A 2 -4.37 3.13 -13.35
CA LEU A 2 -5.49 2.19 -13.36
C LEU A 2 -6.51 2.63 -12.31
N THR A 3 -7.79 2.32 -12.51
CA THR A 3 -8.83 2.43 -11.47
C THR A 3 -8.54 1.41 -10.37
N ALA A 4 -9.10 1.63 -9.18
CA ALA A 4 -8.91 0.73 -8.04
C ALA A 4 -9.40 -0.69 -8.37
N GLN A 5 -10.55 -0.80 -9.04
CA GLN A 5 -11.10 -2.06 -9.52
C GLN A 5 -10.21 -2.76 -10.54
N ALA A 6 -9.61 -2.01 -11.49
CA ALA A 6 -8.72 -2.59 -12.50
C ALA A 6 -7.41 -3.09 -11.89
N ALA A 7 -6.90 -2.42 -10.84
CA ALA A 7 -5.75 -2.91 -10.09
C ALA A 7 -6.07 -4.23 -9.37
N TYR A 8 -7.24 -4.32 -8.72
CA TYR A 8 -7.67 -5.56 -8.08
C TYR A 8 -7.81 -6.71 -9.09
N TRP A 9 -8.44 -6.47 -10.25
CA TRP A 9 -8.52 -7.49 -11.32
C TRP A 9 -7.18 -7.88 -11.92
N ALA A 10 -6.18 -6.99 -11.84
CA ALA A 10 -4.79 -7.31 -12.18
C ALA A 10 -4.06 -8.10 -11.08
N GLY A 11 -4.76 -8.57 -10.04
CA GLY A 11 -4.21 -9.38 -8.96
C GLY A 11 -3.50 -8.56 -7.88
N TRP A 12 -3.79 -7.26 -7.77
CA TRP A 12 -3.24 -6.43 -6.70
C TRP A 12 -4.16 -6.48 -5.48
N ASP A 13 -3.59 -6.55 -4.29
CA ASP A 13 -4.32 -6.38 -3.04
C ASP A 13 -4.68 -4.90 -2.89
N TYR A 14 -5.79 -4.49 -3.53
CA TYR A 14 -6.22 -3.11 -3.64
C TYR A 14 -7.70 -2.93 -3.22
N PRO A 15 -8.07 -1.81 -2.57
CA PRO A 15 -9.45 -1.49 -2.20
C PRO A 15 -10.35 -1.33 -3.43
N PRO A 16 -11.68 -1.44 -3.27
CA PRO A 16 -12.39 -1.76 -2.04
C PRO A 16 -12.39 -3.27 -1.70
N ASP A 17 -12.00 -4.12 -2.65
CA ASP A 17 -12.08 -5.58 -2.49
C ASP A 17 -11.04 -6.11 -1.49
N MET A 18 -9.88 -5.45 -1.38
CA MET A 18 -8.80 -5.80 -0.44
C MET A 18 -8.26 -4.56 0.29
N GLY A 19 -8.54 -4.48 1.60
CA GLY A 19 -8.17 -3.34 2.44
C GLY A 19 -9.10 -2.13 2.27
N GLU A 20 -8.66 -0.97 2.77
CA GLU A 20 -9.45 0.28 2.75
C GLU A 20 -8.62 1.46 2.25
N PHE A 21 -9.23 2.36 1.46
CA PHE A 21 -8.58 3.61 1.01
C PHE A 21 -8.13 4.45 2.19
N GLY A 22 -6.97 5.10 2.10
CA GLY A 22 -6.42 5.88 3.21
C GLY A 22 -5.73 5.05 4.31
N ILE A 23 -5.96 3.73 4.36
CA ILE A 23 -5.41 2.85 5.39
C ILE A 23 -4.18 2.10 4.85
N ILE A 24 -3.06 2.26 5.54
CA ILE A 24 -1.84 1.49 5.28
C ILE A 24 -2.12 0.03 5.63
N SER A 25 -2.15 -0.81 4.60
CA SER A 25 -2.44 -2.25 4.64
C SER A 25 -1.43 -2.98 3.76
N PRO A 26 -1.33 -4.32 3.83
CA PRO A 26 -0.53 -5.08 2.86
C PRO A 26 -1.09 -4.81 1.46
N ARG A 27 -0.34 -4.07 0.64
CA ARG A 27 -0.68 -3.75 -0.75
C ARG A 27 0.38 -4.37 -1.65
N THR A 28 0.10 -5.56 -2.16
CA THR A 28 1.01 -6.34 -3.01
C THR A 28 0.47 -6.47 -4.42
N CYS A 29 1.38 -6.43 -5.40
CA CYS A 29 1.13 -6.91 -6.75
C CYS A 29 1.48 -8.40 -6.84
N GLU A 30 1.07 -9.09 -7.91
CA GLU A 30 1.33 -10.53 -8.11
C GLU A 30 2.82 -10.94 -8.00
N HIS A 31 3.73 -10.01 -8.30
CA HIS A 31 5.19 -10.24 -8.30
C HIS A 31 5.91 -9.58 -7.11
N CYS A 32 5.18 -8.86 -6.27
CA CYS A 32 5.74 -8.08 -5.18
C CYS A 32 5.72 -8.90 -3.88
N PRO A 33 6.85 -9.10 -3.19
CA PRO A 33 6.83 -9.78 -1.91
C PRO A 33 6.23 -8.87 -0.83
N ILE A 34 5.48 -9.46 0.11
CA ILE A 34 4.77 -8.72 1.16
C ILE A 34 5.71 -7.97 2.11
N ASP A 35 6.92 -8.50 2.33
CA ASP A 35 7.95 -7.94 3.20
C ASP A 35 8.61 -6.66 2.64
N ALA A 36 8.47 -6.41 1.33
CA ALA A 36 8.89 -5.17 0.70
C ALA A 36 7.88 -4.03 0.84
N THR A 37 6.69 -4.28 1.40
CA THR A 37 5.65 -3.24 1.54
C THR A 37 5.96 -2.27 2.68
N VAL A 38 5.50 -1.02 2.55
CA VAL A 38 5.61 -0.05 3.65
C VAL A 38 4.77 -0.46 4.87
N TRP A 39 3.70 -1.23 4.65
CA TRP A 39 2.94 -1.82 5.74
C TRP A 39 3.80 -2.79 6.55
N TRP A 40 4.60 -3.64 5.91
CA TRP A 40 5.48 -4.56 6.62
C TRP A 40 6.50 -3.82 7.48
N ALA A 41 7.14 -2.78 6.92
CA ALA A 41 8.08 -1.95 7.65
C ALA A 41 7.47 -1.37 8.95
N ILE A 42 6.22 -0.93 8.92
CA ILE A 42 5.54 -0.36 10.10
C ILE A 42 5.01 -1.46 11.03
N ALA A 43 4.28 -2.43 10.48
CA ALA A 43 3.51 -3.40 11.26
C ALA A 43 4.37 -4.55 11.80
N MET A 44 5.34 -5.01 11.02
CA MET A 44 6.17 -6.17 11.33
C MET A 44 7.55 -5.75 11.85
N ASP A 45 8.26 -4.90 11.12
CA ASP A 45 9.59 -4.41 11.53
C ASP A 45 9.52 -3.33 12.63
N LYS A 46 8.32 -2.84 12.96
CA LYS A 46 8.07 -1.82 13.99
C LYS A 46 8.77 -0.48 13.72
N ARG A 47 9.04 -0.16 12.46
CA ARG A 47 9.65 1.11 12.08
C ARG A 47 8.70 2.27 12.29
N THR A 48 9.24 3.36 12.80
CA THR A 48 8.56 4.65 12.88
C THR A 48 8.64 5.40 11.54
N LEU A 49 7.83 6.45 11.36
CA LEU A 49 7.77 7.19 10.09
C LEU A 49 9.11 7.85 9.73
N ASP A 50 9.89 8.28 10.72
CA ASP A 50 11.22 8.88 10.55
C ASP A 50 12.31 7.86 10.16
N GLU A 51 12.08 6.57 10.38
CA GLU A 51 12.96 5.49 9.96
C GLU A 51 12.64 4.97 8.54
N LEU A 52 11.56 5.47 7.93
CA LEU A 52 11.17 5.08 6.57
C LEU A 52 12.03 5.76 5.52
N THR A 53 12.25 5.06 4.41
CA THR A 53 12.94 5.64 3.26
C THR A 53 12.07 6.72 2.59
N PRO A 54 12.68 7.64 1.81
CA PRO A 54 11.92 8.63 1.05
C PRO A 54 10.84 8.01 0.14
N GLU A 55 11.10 6.85 -0.44
CA GLU A 55 10.18 6.10 -1.31
C GLU A 55 9.00 5.52 -0.51
N GLN A 56 9.27 4.98 0.69
CA GLN A 56 8.24 4.51 1.61
C GLN A 56 7.36 5.67 2.08
N LEU A 57 7.94 6.83 2.41
CA LEU A 57 7.20 8.04 2.77
C LEU A 57 6.31 8.55 1.64
N LYS A 58 6.80 8.54 0.39
CA LYS A 58 5.97 8.85 -0.79
C LYS A 58 4.79 7.87 -0.91
N THR A 59 5.02 6.59 -0.62
CA THR A 59 3.97 5.57 -0.65
C THR A 59 2.93 5.80 0.45
N VAL A 60 3.36 6.14 1.67
CA VAL A 60 2.45 6.52 2.77
C VAL A 60 1.61 7.74 2.38
N ALA A 61 2.25 8.79 1.85
CA ALA A 61 1.55 9.99 1.43
C ALA A 61 0.54 9.69 0.31
N ARG A 62 0.90 8.83 -0.66
CA ARG A 62 -0.01 8.39 -1.71
C ARG A 62 -1.23 7.68 -1.11
N ILE A 63 -1.03 6.65 -0.27
CA ILE A 63 -2.11 5.87 0.34
C ILE A 63 -3.05 6.74 1.16
N ARG A 64 -2.50 7.62 2.02
CA ARG A 64 -3.30 8.50 2.89
C ARG A 64 -4.15 9.53 2.14
N ASN A 65 -3.81 9.81 0.88
CA ASN A 65 -4.56 10.72 0.02
C ASN A 65 -5.36 9.97 -1.07
N GLU A 66 -5.45 8.63 -1.01
CA GLU A 66 -6.34 7.88 -1.90
C GLU A 66 -7.81 8.22 -1.59
N ILE A 67 -8.58 8.50 -2.64
CA ILE A 67 -10.03 8.72 -2.58
C ILE A 67 -10.66 7.66 -3.48
N PRO A 68 -11.80 7.04 -3.10
CA PRO A 68 -12.53 6.13 -3.98
C PRO A 68 -12.86 6.80 -5.31
N ASP A 69 -12.67 6.07 -6.41
CA ASP A 69 -12.96 6.48 -7.78
C ASP A 69 -14.42 6.23 -8.20
#